data_AF-A0A2G4I3S0-F1
#
_entry.id   AF-A0A2G4I3S0-F1
#
_cell.length_a   1.000
_cell.length_b   1.000
_cell.length_c   1.000
_cell.angle_alpha   90.00
_cell.angle_beta   90.00
_cell.angle_gamma   90.00
#
_symmetry.space_group_name_H-M   'P 1'
#
loop_
_entity.id
_entity.type
_entity.pdbx_description
1 polymer ?
#
loop_
_entity_poly.entity_id
_entity_poly.type
_entity_poly.pdbx_seq_one_letter_code
_entity_poly.pdbx_strand_id
1 'polypeptide(L)'
;MALQLLLALIKPQKDRTTYIKEQQRKYTGTDSANSIRQLKQLLRKQNPYPVQISLNDIDSTTLESFPGIGPSTARRIIQYQKRLGGFVDPQQLFEIPNIDTIILQLLEIQCQKPSGPIVYLNENPTWKMLYKHPYIGPARAKIFFSFCQQYPTMSVGEWNGMQGISAIDKDRIFPYLRLSQ
;
A
#
# COMPACT_ATOMS: atom_id res chain seq x y z
N MET A 1 -22.39 18.74 -7.19
CA MET A 1 -21.23 18.79 -8.11
C MET A 1 -20.56 17.41 -8.33
N ALA A 2 -21.25 16.30 -8.03
CA ALA A 2 -20.79 14.93 -8.35
C ALA A 2 -20.74 14.63 -9.86
N LEU A 3 -21.26 15.53 -10.70
CA LEU A 3 -21.42 15.36 -12.15
C LEU A 3 -20.20 15.79 -12.98
N GLN A 4 -19.30 16.62 -12.44
CA GLN A 4 -18.06 17.01 -13.13
C GLN A 4 -16.91 16.02 -12.92
N LEU A 5 -17.04 15.12 -11.93
CA LEU A 5 -16.12 14.02 -11.63
C LEU A 5 -16.08 12.94 -12.73
N LEU A 6 -17.05 12.95 -13.66
CA LEU A 6 -17.24 11.88 -14.65
C LEU A 6 -16.51 12.11 -15.99
N LEU A 7 -15.95 13.31 -16.25
CA LEU A 7 -15.45 13.67 -17.59
C LEU A 7 -13.93 13.80 -17.77
N ALA A 8 -13.11 13.60 -16.72
CA ALA A 8 -11.66 13.85 -16.81
C ALA A 8 -10.77 12.58 -16.82
N LEU A 9 -11.36 11.39 -16.93
CA LEU A 9 -10.66 10.18 -17.31
C LEU A 9 -10.26 10.30 -18.79
N ILE A 10 -9.00 10.66 -19.13
CA ILE A 10 -8.27 10.33 -20.39
C ILE A 10 -6.91 11.09 -20.41
N LYS A 11 -5.77 10.36 -20.29
CA LYS A 11 -4.35 10.59 -20.79
C LYS A 11 -3.16 10.45 -19.78
N PRO A 12 -1.94 10.09 -20.27
CA PRO A 12 -1.03 9.09 -19.68
C PRO A 12 0.12 9.63 -18.79
N GLN A 13 0.82 8.69 -18.13
CA GLN A 13 1.82 8.87 -17.06
C GLN A 13 3.10 9.66 -17.41
N LYS A 14 3.56 10.49 -16.46
CA LYS A 14 5.00 10.74 -16.19
C LYS A 14 5.26 11.19 -14.74
N ASP A 15 6.33 10.65 -14.14
CA ASP A 15 6.94 10.88 -12.81
C ASP A 15 6.12 10.69 -11.52
N ARG A 16 6.44 9.58 -10.80
CA ARG A 16 5.76 9.03 -9.60
C ARG A 16 5.78 9.93 -8.37
N THR A 17 6.87 10.65 -8.12
CA THR A 17 7.00 11.55 -6.96
C THR A 17 6.26 12.86 -7.18
N THR A 18 6.19 13.30 -8.43
CA THR A 18 5.44 14.46 -8.88
C THR A 18 3.95 14.16 -8.90
N TYR A 19 3.54 12.97 -9.39
CA TYR A 19 2.14 12.52 -9.36
C TYR A 19 1.56 12.44 -7.94
N ILE A 20 2.27 11.84 -6.97
CA ILE A 20 1.78 11.76 -5.58
C ILE A 20 1.65 13.17 -4.97
N LYS A 21 2.64 14.04 -5.18
CA LYS A 21 2.61 15.43 -4.72
C LYS A 21 1.57 16.29 -5.45
N GLU A 22 1.30 16.04 -6.73
CA GLU A 22 0.31 16.74 -7.55
C GLU A 22 -1.12 16.29 -7.24
N GLN A 23 -1.35 15.00 -6.96
CA GLN A 23 -2.62 14.53 -6.44
C GLN A 23 -2.87 15.15 -5.05
N GLN A 24 -1.88 15.13 -4.15
CA GLN A 24 -1.98 15.80 -2.85
C GLN A 24 -2.16 17.33 -2.97
N ARG A 25 -1.55 17.99 -3.98
CA ARG A 25 -1.69 19.44 -4.25
C ARG A 25 -3.03 19.82 -4.91
N LYS A 26 -3.55 19.02 -5.84
CA LYS A 26 -4.86 19.26 -6.48
C LYS A 26 -6.03 19.09 -5.50
N TYR A 27 -5.86 18.28 -4.46
CA TYR A 27 -6.85 18.12 -3.38
C TYR A 27 -6.54 18.95 -2.12
N THR A 28 -5.54 19.84 -2.14
CA THR A 28 -5.35 20.87 -1.10
C THR A 28 -5.90 22.22 -1.55
N GLY A 29 -7.10 22.21 -2.14
CA GLY A 29 -7.98 23.39 -2.11
C GLY A 29 -8.71 23.43 -0.78
N THR A 30 -8.91 24.61 -0.21
CA THR A 30 -9.60 24.88 1.07
C THR A 30 -10.97 24.19 1.22
N ASP A 31 -11.61 23.79 0.13
CA ASP A 31 -12.89 23.04 0.11
C ASP A 31 -12.76 21.53 0.34
N SER A 32 -11.61 20.91 0.00
CA SER A 32 -11.41 19.47 0.17
C SER A 32 -11.14 19.08 1.63
N ALA A 33 -10.39 19.92 2.37
CA ALA A 33 -10.14 19.70 3.79
C ALA A 33 -11.44 19.77 4.63
N ASN A 34 -12.34 20.70 4.29
CA ASN A 34 -13.67 20.79 4.91
C ASN A 34 -14.55 19.59 4.54
N SER A 35 -14.48 19.13 3.29
CA SER A 35 -15.19 17.92 2.83
C SER A 35 -14.71 16.65 3.55
N ILE A 36 -13.39 16.46 3.71
CA ILE A 36 -12.80 15.35 4.46
C ILE A 36 -13.17 15.45 5.95
N ARG A 37 -13.19 16.67 6.52
CA ARG A 37 -13.60 16.89 7.92
C ARG A 37 -15.08 16.55 8.14
N GLN A 38 -15.96 16.94 7.22
CA GLN A 38 -17.38 16.56 7.23
C GLN A 38 -17.57 15.05 7.04
N LEU A 39 -16.82 14.43 6.11
CA LEU A 39 -16.81 12.97 5.93
C LEU A 39 -16.38 12.26 7.22
N LYS A 40 -15.27 12.67 7.84
CA LYS A 40 -14.82 12.14 9.14
C LYS A 40 -15.91 12.26 10.21
N GLN A 41 -16.62 13.39 10.24
CA GLN A 41 -17.68 13.64 11.22
C GLN A 41 -18.94 12.81 10.96
N LEU A 42 -19.35 12.66 9.70
CA LEU A 42 -20.49 11.83 9.30
C LEU A 42 -20.21 10.36 9.54
N LEU A 43 -19.05 9.87 9.14
CA LEU A 43 -18.64 8.49 9.35
C LEU A 43 -18.51 8.16 10.85
N ARG A 44 -18.01 9.08 11.68
CA ARG A 44 -17.99 8.91 13.14
C ARG A 44 -19.38 8.87 13.77
N LYS A 45 -20.32 9.68 13.27
CA LYS A 45 -21.70 9.76 13.81
C LYS A 45 -22.58 8.59 13.38
N GLN A 46 -22.38 8.05 12.18
CA GLN A 46 -23.18 6.97 11.61
C GLN A 46 -22.49 5.60 11.65
N ASN A 47 -21.35 5.46 12.32
CA ASN A 47 -20.55 4.24 12.26
C ASN A 47 -21.35 3.02 12.79
N PRO A 48 -21.81 2.10 11.92
CA PRO A 48 -22.41 0.85 12.34
C PRO A 48 -21.35 -0.21 12.65
N TYR A 49 -20.06 0.08 12.40
CA TYR A 49 -18.95 -0.88 12.48
C TYR A 49 -18.06 -0.56 13.69
N PRO A 50 -18.26 -1.25 14.83
CA PRO A 50 -17.66 -0.87 16.11
C PRO A 50 -16.23 -1.38 16.30
N VAL A 51 -15.53 -1.84 15.26
CA VAL A 51 -14.26 -2.55 15.47
C VAL A 51 -13.12 -1.81 14.80
N GLN A 52 -12.23 -1.28 15.64
CA GLN A 52 -10.93 -0.82 15.22
C GLN A 52 -10.10 -2.04 14.81
N ILE A 53 -10.21 -2.46 13.54
CA ILE A 53 -9.46 -3.60 12.99
C ILE A 53 -8.20 -3.08 12.31
N SER A 54 -7.08 -3.76 12.51
CA SER A 54 -5.83 -3.53 11.79
C SER A 54 -6.02 -3.74 10.28
N LEU A 55 -5.39 -2.91 9.46
CA LEU A 55 -5.36 -3.13 8.00
C LEU A 55 -4.80 -4.48 7.59
N ASN A 56 -4.02 -5.14 8.46
CA ASN A 56 -3.49 -6.46 8.18
C ASN A 56 -4.43 -7.61 8.57
N ASP A 57 -5.39 -7.35 9.45
CA ASP A 57 -6.31 -8.36 9.98
C ASP A 57 -7.71 -8.25 9.36
N ILE A 58 -7.93 -7.25 8.51
CA ILE A 58 -9.22 -7.03 7.86
C ILE A 58 -9.49 -8.11 6.80
N ASP A 59 -10.67 -8.72 6.85
CA ASP A 59 -11.11 -9.70 5.86
C ASP A 59 -11.96 -9.07 4.75
N SER A 60 -12.26 -9.84 3.71
CA SER A 60 -13.04 -9.35 2.57
C SER A 60 -14.47 -9.00 2.95
N THR A 61 -15.09 -9.75 3.87
CA THR A 61 -16.46 -9.48 4.34
C THR A 61 -16.57 -8.16 5.08
N THR A 62 -15.57 -7.84 5.91
CA THR A 62 -15.47 -6.57 6.61
C THR A 62 -15.19 -5.45 5.62
N LEU A 63 -14.28 -5.64 4.66
CA LEU A 63 -14.04 -4.65 3.60
C LEU A 63 -15.31 -4.36 2.80
N GLU A 64 -16.09 -5.37 2.42
CA GLU A 64 -17.34 -5.23 1.66
C GLU A 64 -18.46 -4.53 2.44
N SER A 65 -18.34 -4.48 3.77
CA SER A 65 -19.29 -3.73 4.61
C SER A 65 -19.08 -2.21 4.51
N PHE A 66 -17.90 -1.75 4.07
CA PHE A 66 -17.66 -0.32 3.88
C PHE A 66 -18.40 0.21 2.64
N PRO A 67 -19.09 1.35 2.74
CA PRO A 67 -19.77 1.98 1.61
C PRO A 67 -18.83 2.19 0.41
N GLY A 68 -19.26 1.70 -0.76
CA GLY A 68 -18.49 1.83 -2.01
C GLY A 68 -17.43 0.75 -2.24
N ILE A 69 -17.21 -0.16 -1.28
CA ILE A 69 -16.32 -1.30 -1.46
C ILE A 69 -17.13 -2.52 -1.90
N GLY A 70 -17.07 -2.84 -3.19
CA GLY A 70 -17.60 -4.10 -3.70
C GLY A 70 -16.57 -5.25 -3.63
N PRO A 71 -16.99 -6.49 -3.93
CA PRO A 71 -16.13 -7.69 -3.88
C PRO A 71 -14.85 -7.58 -4.71
N SER A 72 -14.89 -6.85 -5.83
CA SER A 72 -13.71 -6.62 -6.69
C SER A 72 -12.65 -5.76 -5.98
N THR A 73 -13.07 -4.69 -5.31
CA THR A 73 -12.19 -3.78 -4.58
C THR A 73 -11.62 -4.46 -3.35
N ALA A 74 -12.45 -5.15 -2.56
CA ALA A 74 -12.01 -5.93 -1.41
C ALA A 74 -10.95 -6.97 -1.82
N ARG A 75 -11.19 -7.71 -2.91
CA ARG A 75 -10.24 -8.66 -3.47
C ARG A 75 -8.90 -8.01 -3.84
N ARG A 76 -8.91 -6.82 -4.45
CA ARG A 76 -7.66 -6.11 -4.82
C ARG A 76 -6.84 -5.71 -3.60
N ILE A 77 -7.50 -5.21 -2.55
CA ILE A 77 -6.85 -4.84 -1.28
C ILE A 77 -6.17 -6.07 -0.67
N ILE A 78 -6.92 -7.15 -0.48
CA ILE A 78 -6.39 -8.39 0.10
C ILE A 78 -5.28 -8.99 -0.76
N GLN A 79 -5.42 -9.00 -2.09
CA GLN A 79 -4.35 -9.50 -2.97
C GLN A 79 -3.10 -8.64 -2.90
N TYR A 80 -3.24 -7.32 -2.81
CA TYR A 80 -2.11 -6.42 -2.70
C TYR A 80 -1.38 -6.62 -1.37
N GLN A 81 -2.13 -6.61 -0.26
CA GLN A 81 -1.63 -6.92 1.09
C GLN A 81 -0.84 -8.25 1.11
N LYS A 82 -1.41 -9.32 0.53
CA LYS A 82 -0.75 -10.63 0.45
C LYS A 82 0.54 -10.62 -0.37
N ARG A 83 0.57 -9.90 -1.50
CA ARG A 83 1.79 -9.79 -2.32
C ARG A 83 2.87 -8.95 -1.65
N LEU A 84 2.46 -7.96 -0.86
CA LEU A 84 3.34 -7.10 -0.09
C LEU A 84 3.92 -7.82 1.14
N GLY A 85 3.19 -8.79 1.69
CA GLY A 85 3.57 -9.49 2.92
C GLY A 85 2.99 -8.84 4.18
N GLY A 86 1.93 -8.05 4.03
CA GLY A 86 1.37 -7.18 5.07
C GLY A 86 1.68 -5.71 4.80
N PHE A 87 0.80 -4.81 5.21
CA PHE A 87 1.08 -3.38 5.24
C PHE A 87 1.96 -3.05 6.45
N VAL A 88 2.92 -2.15 6.27
CA VAL A 88 3.71 -1.53 7.34
C VAL A 88 3.36 -0.05 7.52
N ASP A 89 2.75 0.57 6.50
CA ASP A 89 2.31 1.96 6.50
C ASP A 89 0.91 2.05 5.87
N PRO A 90 -0.08 2.73 6.50
CA PRO A 90 -1.39 2.98 5.89
C PRO A 90 -1.32 3.58 4.49
N GLN A 91 -0.28 4.38 4.20
CA GLN A 91 -0.10 5.02 2.90
C GLN A 91 0.07 4.02 1.75
N GLN A 92 0.43 2.77 2.04
CA GLN A 92 0.53 1.70 1.04
C GLN A 92 -0.82 1.31 0.42
N LEU A 93 -1.94 1.65 1.06
CA LEU A 93 -3.27 1.55 0.46
C LEU A 93 -3.37 2.37 -0.84
N PHE A 94 -2.73 3.54 -0.88
CA PHE A 94 -2.74 4.41 -2.06
C PHE A 94 -1.87 3.91 -3.22
N GLU A 95 -1.09 2.85 -3.01
CA GLU A 95 -0.30 2.22 -4.07
C GLU A 95 -1.09 1.14 -4.82
N ILE A 96 -2.32 0.82 -4.38
CA ILE A 96 -3.16 -0.18 -5.01
C ILE A 96 -3.79 0.39 -6.29
N PRO A 97 -3.52 -0.20 -7.47
CA PRO A 97 -4.03 0.34 -8.71
C PRO A 97 -5.55 0.20 -8.83
N ASN A 98 -6.17 1.20 -9.45
CA ASN A 98 -7.59 1.18 -9.82
C ASN A 98 -8.53 1.01 -8.60
N ILE A 99 -8.21 1.63 -7.47
CA ILE A 99 -9.14 1.85 -6.36
C ILE A 99 -9.41 3.35 -6.25
N ASP A 100 -10.67 3.71 -6.02
CA ASP A 100 -11.06 5.09 -5.80
C ASP A 100 -10.34 5.65 -4.57
N THR A 101 -9.70 6.81 -4.71
CA THR A 101 -8.99 7.47 -3.62
C THR A 101 -9.88 7.76 -2.41
N ILE A 102 -11.19 7.97 -2.61
CA ILE A 102 -12.14 8.19 -1.52
C ILE A 102 -12.26 6.93 -0.65
N ILE A 103 -12.27 5.74 -1.28
CA ILE A 103 -12.30 4.45 -0.57
C ILE A 103 -11.03 4.26 0.25
N LEU A 104 -9.87 4.63 -0.30
CA LEU A 104 -8.59 4.50 0.39
C LEU A 104 -8.51 5.44 1.60
N GLN A 105 -8.99 6.68 1.46
CA GLN A 105 -9.11 7.62 2.58
C GLN A 105 -10.09 7.14 3.65
N LEU A 106 -11.22 6.54 3.25
CA LEU A 106 -12.17 5.94 4.17
C LEU A 106 -11.50 4.87 5.03
N LEU A 107 -10.77 3.94 4.40
CA LEU A 107 -10.04 2.89 5.09
C LEU A 107 -8.94 3.44 6.00
N GLU A 108 -8.20 4.46 5.55
CA GLU A 108 -7.18 5.13 6.38
C GLU A 108 -7.79 5.78 7.64
N ILE A 109 -9.03 6.29 7.54
CA ILE A 109 -9.74 6.91 8.67
C ILE A 109 -10.34 5.88 9.62
N GLN A 110 -10.86 4.78 9.09
CA GLN A 110 -11.68 3.81 9.83
C GLN A 110 -10.86 2.64 10.40
N CYS A 111 -9.78 2.24 9.74
CA CYS A 111 -8.95 1.13 10.19
C CYS A 111 -7.84 1.61 11.14
N GLN A 112 -7.39 0.71 12.02
CA GLN A 112 -6.17 0.96 12.79
C GLN A 112 -4.94 0.95 11.88
N LYS A 113 -3.86 1.54 12.38
CA LYS A 113 -2.54 1.38 11.77
C LYS A 113 -2.23 -0.11 11.58
N PRO A 114 -1.53 -0.49 10.51
CA PRO A 114 -1.11 -1.86 10.30
C PRO A 114 -0.38 -2.40 11.52
N SER A 115 -0.91 -3.48 12.08
CA SER A 115 -0.31 -4.28 13.14
C SER A 115 -0.45 -5.75 12.79
N GLY A 116 0.45 -6.59 13.29
CA GLY A 116 0.45 -8.03 13.00
C GLY A 116 1.74 -8.49 12.31
N PRO A 117 1.83 -9.78 11.96
CA PRO A 117 3.04 -10.35 11.38
C PRO A 117 3.27 -9.83 9.95
N ILE A 118 4.53 -9.52 9.65
CA ILE A 118 5.01 -9.21 8.30
C ILE A 118 5.76 -10.41 7.74
N VAL A 119 5.60 -10.68 6.45
CA VAL A 119 6.35 -11.73 5.75
C VAL A 119 7.70 -11.17 5.29
N TYR A 120 8.78 -11.65 5.90
CA TYR A 120 10.13 -11.25 5.53
C TYR A 120 10.59 -11.92 4.23
N LEU A 121 11.06 -11.11 3.28
CA LEU A 121 11.40 -11.52 1.92
C LEU A 121 12.68 -12.36 1.84
N ASN A 122 13.56 -12.24 2.83
CA ASN A 122 14.87 -12.89 2.86
C ASN A 122 14.95 -14.12 3.79
N GLU A 123 13.93 -14.43 4.59
CA GLU A 123 13.93 -15.63 5.44
C GLU A 123 13.77 -16.93 4.64
N ASN A 124 12.78 -16.97 3.74
CA ASN A 124 12.52 -18.12 2.86
C ASN A 124 12.20 -17.62 1.44
N PRO A 125 13.17 -17.00 0.74
CA PRO A 125 12.93 -16.37 -0.54
C PRO A 125 12.52 -17.43 -1.58
N THR A 126 11.43 -17.16 -2.30
CA THR A 126 11.09 -17.93 -3.51
C THR A 126 11.00 -17.00 -4.70
N TRP A 127 11.46 -17.45 -5.87
CA TRP A 127 11.36 -16.67 -7.10
C TRP A 127 9.96 -16.10 -7.34
N LYS A 128 8.93 -16.94 -7.18
CA LYS A 128 7.52 -16.56 -7.40
C LYS A 128 7.03 -15.47 -6.45
N MET A 129 7.45 -15.51 -5.18
CA MET A 129 7.13 -14.48 -4.20
C MET A 129 7.77 -13.15 -4.60
N LEU A 130 9.09 -13.16 -4.82
CA LEU A 130 9.87 -11.96 -5.15
C LEU A 130 9.41 -11.33 -6.47
N TYR A 131 9.14 -12.15 -7.49
CA TYR A 131 8.62 -11.72 -8.78
C TYR A 131 7.29 -10.96 -8.66
N LYS A 132 6.41 -11.39 -7.75
CA LYS A 132 5.08 -10.78 -7.54
C LYS A 132 5.10 -9.64 -6.53
N HIS A 133 6.17 -9.48 -5.75
CA HIS A 133 6.24 -8.48 -4.70
C HIS A 133 6.25 -7.07 -5.30
N PRO A 134 5.39 -6.12 -4.84
CA PRO A 134 5.23 -4.80 -5.45
C PRO A 134 6.51 -3.97 -5.54
N TYR A 135 7.45 -4.17 -4.61
CA TYR A 135 8.71 -3.41 -4.57
C TYR A 135 9.91 -4.13 -5.19
N ILE A 136 9.77 -5.40 -5.58
CA ILE A 136 10.84 -6.14 -6.24
C ILE A 136 10.50 -6.31 -7.71
N GLY A 137 9.37 -6.97 -7.98
CA GLY A 137 8.89 -7.20 -9.32
C GLY A 137 9.82 -8.05 -10.19
N PRO A 138 9.45 -8.24 -11.47
CA PRO A 138 10.17 -9.12 -12.39
C PRO A 138 11.64 -8.74 -12.60
N ALA A 139 11.91 -7.43 -12.69
CA ALA A 139 13.22 -6.91 -13.07
C ALA A 139 14.31 -7.21 -12.02
N ARG A 140 13.95 -7.19 -10.74
CA ARG A 140 14.91 -7.29 -9.63
C ARG A 140 14.87 -8.64 -8.94
N ALA A 141 13.82 -9.44 -9.17
CA ALA A 141 13.63 -10.73 -8.51
C ALA A 141 14.86 -11.64 -8.63
N LYS A 142 15.52 -11.67 -9.80
CA LYS A 142 16.73 -12.49 -9.98
C LYS A 142 17.90 -12.04 -9.15
N ILE A 143 18.19 -10.75 -9.21
CA ILE A 143 19.33 -10.18 -8.51
C ILE A 143 19.12 -10.31 -7.01
N PHE A 144 17.92 -10.01 -6.51
CA PHE A 144 17.60 -10.13 -5.09
C PHE A 144 17.56 -11.58 -4.60
N PHE A 145 17.01 -12.51 -5.40
CA PHE A 145 17.03 -13.93 -5.05
C PHE A 145 18.46 -14.46 -4.92
N SER A 146 19.31 -14.22 -5.92
CA SER A 146 20.73 -14.60 -5.87
C SER A 146 21.46 -13.97 -4.69
N PHE A 147 21.16 -12.70 -4.39
CA PHE A 147 21.73 -12.00 -3.24
C PHE A 147 21.35 -12.66 -1.91
N CYS A 148 20.09 -13.07 -1.72
CA CYS A 148 19.66 -13.78 -0.50
C CYS A 148 20.33 -15.16 -0.36
N GLN A 149 20.62 -15.85 -1.47
CA GLN A 149 21.35 -17.13 -1.42
C GLN A 149 22.81 -16.94 -1.01
N GLN A 150 23.43 -15.83 -1.44
CA GLN A 150 24.79 -15.49 -1.07
C GLN A 150 24.90 -15.01 0.38
N TYR A 151 23.87 -14.32 0.88
CA TYR A 151 23.82 -13.76 2.23
C TYR A 151 22.58 -14.28 3.00
N PRO A 152 22.60 -15.55 3.49
CA PRO A 152 21.48 -16.11 4.26
C PRO A 152 21.18 -15.33 5.54
N THR A 153 22.22 -14.77 6.17
CA THR A 153 22.10 -13.86 7.31
C THR A 153 22.58 -12.46 6.90
N MET A 154 21.70 -11.73 6.21
CA MET A 154 22.00 -10.43 5.62
C MET A 154 22.11 -9.33 6.68
N SER A 155 23.22 -8.60 6.70
CA SER A 155 23.42 -7.41 7.52
C SER A 155 22.92 -6.14 6.83
N VAL A 156 22.77 -5.07 7.61
CA VAL A 156 22.43 -3.72 7.08
C VAL A 156 23.50 -3.23 6.09
N GLY A 157 24.78 -3.50 6.36
CA GLY A 157 25.88 -3.10 5.49
C GLY A 157 25.80 -3.77 4.11
N GLU A 158 25.54 -5.07 4.08
CA GLU A 158 25.38 -5.84 2.84
C GLU A 158 24.17 -5.36 2.05
N TRP A 159 23.02 -5.16 2.71
CA TRP A 159 21.83 -4.61 2.06
C TRP A 159 22.09 -3.25 1.41
N ASN A 160 22.75 -2.35 2.13
CA ASN A 160 23.10 -1.03 1.64
C ASN A 160 24.10 -1.09 0.47
N GLY A 161 25.01 -2.06 0.47
CA GLY A 161 25.97 -2.30 -0.61
C GLY A 161 25.41 -2.99 -1.86
N MET A 162 24.24 -3.62 -1.78
CA MET A 162 23.66 -4.38 -2.90
C MET A 162 23.50 -3.53 -4.17
N GLN A 163 24.01 -4.01 -5.30
CA GLN A 163 23.85 -3.34 -6.60
C GLN A 163 22.58 -3.80 -7.33
N GLY A 164 22.10 -3.00 -8.30
CA GLY A 164 20.95 -3.36 -9.15
C GLY A 164 19.57 -3.05 -8.56
N ILE A 165 19.52 -2.42 -7.38
CA ILE A 165 18.29 -1.88 -6.76
C ILE A 165 18.52 -0.41 -6.42
N SER A 166 17.57 0.47 -6.79
CA SER A 166 17.66 1.90 -6.49
C SER A 166 17.52 2.18 -4.99
N ALA A 167 18.08 3.29 -4.50
CA ALA A 167 17.97 3.67 -3.08
C ALA A 167 16.50 3.74 -2.63
N ILE A 168 15.63 4.36 -3.44
CA ILE A 168 14.19 4.48 -3.15
C ILE A 168 13.53 3.10 -3.01
N ASP A 169 13.91 2.15 -3.86
CA ASP A 169 13.37 0.79 -3.77
C ASP A 169 13.94 0.04 -2.56
N LYS A 170 15.20 0.29 -2.19
CA LYS A 170 15.78 -0.27 -0.98
C LYS A 170 15.02 0.18 0.27
N ASP A 171 14.71 1.47 0.38
CA ASP A 171 13.94 2.02 1.50
C ASP A 171 12.56 1.38 1.61
N ARG A 172 11.90 1.11 0.47
CA ARG A 172 10.60 0.44 0.43
C ARG A 172 10.66 -1.04 0.79
N ILE A 173 11.73 -1.73 0.40
CA ILE A 173 11.91 -3.16 0.68
C ILE A 173 12.38 -3.38 2.12
N PHE A 174 13.15 -2.45 2.70
CA PHE A 174 13.76 -2.57 4.02
C PHE A 174 12.82 -3.04 5.15
N PRO A 175 11.57 -2.55 5.28
CA PRO A 175 10.64 -3.03 6.31
C PRO A 175 10.26 -4.50 6.18
N TYR A 176 10.51 -5.10 5.02
CA TYR A 176 10.21 -6.50 4.70
C TYR A 176 11.47 -7.37 4.72
N LEU A 177 12.56 -6.89 5.32
CA LEU A 177 13.79 -7.65 5.52
C LEU A 177 14.02 -7.92 7.00
N ARG A 178 14.52 -9.12 7.29
CA ARG A 178 15.08 -9.45 8.59
C ARG A 178 16.59 -9.39 8.51
N LEU A 179 17.17 -8.40 9.15
CA LEU A 179 18.62 -8.18 9.10
C LEU A 179 19.28 -8.64 10.40
N SER A 180 20.49 -9.18 10.30
CA SER A 180 21.35 -9.42 11.46
C SER A 180 21.86 -8.09 12.03
N GLN A 181 22.10 -8.09 13.35
CA GLN A 181 22.76 -6.98 14.05
C GLN A 181 24.18 -6.77 13.53
#